data_AF-A0A0B1TVH4-F1
#
_entry.id   AF-A0A0B1TVH4-F1
#
_cell.length_a   1.000
_cell.length_b   1.000
_cell.length_c   1.000
_cell.angle_alpha   90.00
_cell.angle_beta   90.00
_cell.angle_gamma   90.00
#
_symmetry.space_group_name_H-M   'P 1'
#
loop_
_entity.id
_entity.type
_entity.pdbx_description
1 polymer ?
#
loop_
_entity_poly.entity_id
_entity_poly.type
_entity_poly.pdbx_seq_one_letter_code
_entity_poly.pdbx_strand_id
1 'polypeptide(L)'
;MANNWMSIELSDRLGFHRPPFIPLMRWFVVAFLIRAAFASCPKQCTCKGDSMSCVSLNEHELSAVISHLASAEWSGVRELSIRDTPSLSIELIPKLNYLEVIDLSHNGLGDDVWLNNKATFPAVRKAILEGNNLTRADRKLLVPFPKIEEVHLGHNQISYIGYDSLRMPQIRSIRLNDNRIQALGMHAFRFIPQLQDVDLSGNLLERFMMSEFSTVTSLRYLNVSRNKIRSVECDSITPMISLEILDLSSNNLTQLPGIELRSMESLRTLILARNPITVAEEGHLRLDSLQVLDLSSTALRAVEAGAFSRLPRLHSVSFANSRDLIFVSPTAFENISVFSLDASGTGIKSLAPSLLSSVARYYFNSISKVSSTSWN
;
A
#
# COMPACT_ATOMS: atom_id res chain seq x y z
N MET A 1 -46.48 -29.36 -37.82
CA MET A 1 -47.44 -29.34 -38.95
C MET A 1 -46.93 -28.25 -39.89
N ALA A 2 -46.01 -28.58 -40.80
CA ALA A 2 -46.27 -29.19 -42.12
C ALA A 2 -47.08 -28.21 -42.99
N ASN A 3 -46.46 -27.44 -43.89
CA ASN A 3 -45.87 -27.79 -45.20
C ASN A 3 -46.87 -27.88 -46.36
N ASN A 4 -46.48 -27.16 -47.43
CA ASN A 4 -46.74 -27.37 -48.86
C ASN A 4 -48.17 -27.05 -49.34
N TRP A 5 -48.43 -26.61 -50.57
CA TRP A 5 -47.81 -26.73 -51.90
C TRP A 5 -48.05 -25.40 -52.69
N MET A 6 -47.46 -25.02 -53.84
CA MET A 6 -47.02 -25.77 -55.01
C MET A 6 -46.19 -24.87 -55.98
N SER A 7 -45.03 -25.40 -56.38
CA SER A 7 -44.20 -25.25 -57.60
C SER A 7 -44.67 -24.46 -58.84
N ILE A 8 -43.72 -23.87 -59.59
CA ILE A 8 -43.33 -24.23 -60.99
C ILE A 8 -41.96 -23.59 -61.36
N GLU A 9 -41.26 -24.27 -62.26
CA GLU A 9 -39.82 -24.36 -62.51
C GLU A 9 -39.41 -23.74 -63.88
N LEU A 10 -38.10 -23.77 -64.18
CA LEU A 10 -37.40 -23.68 -65.49
C LEU A 10 -37.15 -22.27 -66.07
N SER A 11 -35.92 -21.73 -66.07
CA SER A 11 -34.67 -22.08 -66.81
C SER A 11 -34.52 -21.29 -68.12
N ASP A 12 -33.45 -20.50 -68.26
CA ASP A 12 -32.44 -20.78 -69.29
C ASP A 12 -31.20 -19.87 -69.22
N ARG A 13 -30.06 -20.52 -69.51
CA ARG A 13 -28.70 -20.00 -69.66
C ARG A 13 -28.42 -19.65 -71.12
N LEU A 14 -27.32 -18.89 -71.33
CA LEU A 14 -26.24 -19.02 -72.35
C LEU A 14 -25.79 -17.60 -72.73
N GLY A 15 -24.52 -17.19 -72.82
CA GLY A 15 -23.16 -17.76 -72.73
C GLY A 15 -22.20 -16.56 -72.54
N PHE A 16 -20.87 -16.59 -72.58
CA PHE A 16 -19.81 -17.59 -72.60
C PHE A 16 -18.50 -16.77 -72.63
N HIS A 17 -17.58 -16.92 -71.67
CA HIS A 17 -16.11 -17.09 -71.88
C HIS A 17 -15.29 -16.92 -70.58
N ARG A 18 -14.36 -17.85 -70.37
CA ARG A 18 -13.25 -17.98 -69.40
C ARG A 18 -12.07 -18.61 -70.17
N PRO A 19 -10.85 -18.82 -69.61
CA PRO A 19 -9.92 -18.03 -68.76
C PRO A 19 -8.48 -18.06 -69.42
N PRO A 20 -7.26 -17.92 -68.80
CA PRO A 20 -6.69 -18.69 -67.65
C PRO A 20 -5.74 -17.91 -66.65
N PHE A 21 -5.77 -18.16 -65.34
CA PHE A 21 -4.82 -18.88 -64.43
C PHE A 21 -3.54 -18.17 -63.85
N ILE A 22 -3.54 -18.00 -62.50
CA ILE A 22 -2.46 -18.19 -61.46
C ILE A 22 -1.37 -17.08 -61.23
N PRO A 23 -0.85 -16.81 -59.99
CA PRO A 23 -0.97 -17.53 -58.68
C PRO A 23 -1.40 -16.72 -57.42
N LEU A 24 -1.60 -17.50 -56.35
CA LEU A 24 -1.80 -17.18 -54.94
C LEU A 24 -0.76 -16.26 -54.27
N MET A 25 -1.22 -15.70 -53.13
CA MET A 25 -0.50 -15.30 -51.90
C MET A 25 0.11 -13.89 -51.81
N ARG A 26 -0.51 -13.01 -50.99
CA ARG A 26 0.03 -12.54 -49.68
C ARG A 26 -0.76 -11.35 -49.12
N TRP A 27 -1.15 -11.49 -47.84
CA TRP A 27 -1.22 -10.43 -46.82
C TRP A 27 -1.66 -9.02 -47.27
N PHE A 28 -2.97 -8.74 -47.18
CA PHE A 28 -3.41 -7.36 -46.93
C PHE A 28 -3.70 -7.20 -45.43
N VAL A 29 -2.61 -7.23 -44.65
CA VAL A 29 -2.52 -6.33 -43.52
C VAL A 29 -2.52 -4.94 -44.14
N VAL A 30 -3.61 -4.21 -43.99
CA VAL A 30 -3.59 -2.77 -44.25
C VAL A 30 -2.63 -2.20 -43.23
N ALA A 31 -1.37 -2.09 -43.64
CA ALA A 31 -0.39 -1.25 -43.02
C ALA A 31 -0.96 0.16 -43.07
N PHE A 32 -1.64 0.56 -42.01
CA PHE A 32 -1.60 1.95 -41.59
C PHE A 32 -0.12 2.25 -41.47
N LEU A 33 0.41 2.97 -42.45
CA LEU A 33 1.76 3.50 -42.41
C LEU A 33 1.84 4.36 -41.16
N ILE A 34 2.37 3.77 -40.11
CA ILE A 34 2.89 4.40 -38.92
C ILE A 34 4.01 5.33 -39.41
N ARG A 35 3.64 6.51 -39.90
CA ARG A 35 4.28 7.68 -39.32
C ARG A 35 3.68 7.77 -37.93
N ALA A 36 4.35 7.13 -36.98
CA ALA A 36 4.45 7.76 -35.68
C ALA A 36 5.08 9.12 -36.00
N ALA A 37 4.25 10.12 -36.29
CA ALA A 37 4.58 11.46 -35.88
C ALA A 37 4.91 11.24 -34.41
N PHE A 38 6.20 11.28 -34.08
CA PHE A 38 6.60 11.31 -32.68
C PHE A 38 5.83 12.48 -32.13
N ALA A 39 4.76 12.19 -31.37
CA ALA A 39 3.98 13.21 -30.72
C ALA A 39 5.02 14.05 -30.01
N SER A 40 5.16 15.31 -30.41
CA SER A 40 6.31 16.08 -29.97
C SER A 40 6.12 16.27 -28.47
N CYS A 41 6.91 15.52 -27.69
CA CYS A 41 6.86 15.62 -26.25
C CYS A 41 7.08 17.09 -25.89
N PRO A 42 6.23 17.70 -25.05
CA PRO A 42 6.46 19.07 -24.63
C PRO A 42 7.87 19.19 -24.05
N LYS A 43 8.59 20.28 -24.37
CA LYS A 43 10.02 20.40 -24.05
C LYS A 43 10.33 20.25 -22.55
N GLN A 44 9.38 20.63 -21.70
CA GLN A 44 9.44 20.59 -20.24
C GLN A 44 8.98 19.25 -19.65
N CYS A 45 8.64 18.29 -20.50
CA CYS A 45 8.14 17.00 -20.09
C CYS A 45 9.05 15.87 -20.59
N THR A 46 9.00 14.76 -19.89
CA THR A 46 9.57 13.49 -20.33
C THR A 46 8.42 12.58 -20.73
N CYS A 47 8.52 12.01 -21.93
CA CYS A 47 7.51 11.14 -22.49
C CYS A 47 8.09 9.75 -22.76
N LYS A 48 7.43 8.70 -22.27
CA LYS A 48 7.84 7.31 -22.48
C LYS A 48 6.62 6.44 -22.76
N GLY A 49 6.46 6.03 -24.02
CA GLY A 49 5.26 5.30 -24.43
C GLY A 49 4.01 6.17 -24.28
N ASP A 50 3.06 5.71 -23.48
CA ASP A 50 1.80 6.38 -23.13
C ASP A 50 1.85 7.11 -21.77
N SER A 51 3.06 7.39 -21.26
CA SER A 51 3.31 8.13 -20.03
C SER A 51 3.92 9.51 -20.32
N MET A 52 3.40 10.55 -19.65
CA MET A 52 3.92 11.91 -19.68
C MET A 52 4.20 12.40 -18.26
N SER A 53 5.42 12.87 -18.00
CA SER A 53 5.81 13.48 -16.73
C SER A 53 6.39 14.87 -16.94
N CYS A 54 5.84 15.86 -16.25
CA CYS A 54 6.22 17.25 -16.32
C CYS A 54 6.48 17.77 -14.90
N VAL A 55 7.50 18.61 -14.72
CA VAL A 55 7.91 19.10 -13.40
C VAL A 55 8.23 20.58 -13.49
N SER A 56 7.84 21.35 -12.49
CA SER A 56 8.18 22.78 -12.35
C SER A 56 7.77 23.64 -13.55
N LEU A 57 6.54 23.46 -14.04
CA LEU A 57 6.02 24.24 -15.16
C LEU A 57 5.65 25.65 -14.71
N ASN A 58 6.03 26.67 -15.49
CA ASN A 58 5.41 27.99 -15.37
C ASN A 58 4.04 28.03 -16.09
N GLU A 59 3.28 29.11 -15.95
CA GLU A 59 1.92 29.22 -16.52
C GLU A 59 1.86 29.03 -18.05
N HIS A 60 2.83 29.57 -18.78
CA HIS A 60 2.89 29.44 -20.24
C HIS A 60 3.20 28.00 -20.66
N GLU A 61 4.12 27.35 -19.95
CA GLU A 61 4.49 25.96 -20.20
C GLU A 61 3.35 25.01 -19.84
N LEU A 62 2.67 25.25 -18.71
CA LEU A 62 1.47 24.52 -18.32
C LEU A 62 0.39 24.64 -19.40
N SER A 63 0.09 25.85 -19.89
CA SER A 63 -0.88 26.06 -20.96
C SER A 63 -0.50 25.29 -22.24
N ALA A 64 0.78 25.29 -22.61
CA ALA A 64 1.27 24.52 -23.75
C ALA A 64 1.08 23.00 -23.53
N VAL A 65 1.43 22.48 -22.35
CA VAL A 65 1.24 21.05 -22.00
C VAL A 65 -0.23 20.67 -22.05
N ILE A 66 -1.13 21.48 -21.49
CA ILE A 66 -2.57 21.27 -21.55
C ILE A 66 -3.08 21.21 -22.99
N SER A 67 -2.59 22.09 -23.87
CA SER A 67 -2.92 22.05 -25.30
C SER A 67 -2.43 20.77 -25.99
N HIS A 68 -1.27 20.23 -25.60
CA HIS A 68 -0.78 18.95 -26.13
C HIS A 68 -1.63 17.78 -25.64
N LEU A 69 -2.03 17.77 -24.37
CA LEU A 69 -2.91 16.74 -23.81
C LEU A 69 -4.30 16.72 -24.48
N ALA A 70 -4.77 17.86 -24.99
CA ALA A 70 -6.02 17.95 -25.74
C ALA A 70 -5.91 17.47 -27.20
N SER A 71 -4.70 17.19 -27.69
CA SER A 71 -4.48 16.72 -29.07
C SER A 71 -4.89 15.26 -29.27
N ALA A 72 -5.18 14.89 -30.51
CA ALA A 72 -5.47 13.49 -30.87
C ALA A 72 -4.29 12.55 -30.55
N GLU A 73 -3.06 13.05 -30.58
CA GLU A 73 -1.83 12.28 -30.35
C GLU A 73 -1.73 11.76 -28.91
N TRP A 74 -2.15 12.57 -27.93
CA TRP A 74 -2.10 12.24 -26.50
C TRP A 74 -3.44 11.73 -25.95
N SER A 75 -4.44 11.55 -26.81
CA SER A 75 -5.76 11.05 -26.43
C SER A 75 -5.72 9.67 -25.75
N GLY A 76 -4.68 8.87 -26.01
CA GLY A 76 -4.44 7.54 -25.44
C GLY A 76 -3.49 7.48 -24.25
N VAL A 77 -3.14 8.62 -23.63
CA VAL A 77 -2.27 8.66 -22.44
C VAL A 77 -2.85 7.82 -21.30
N ARG A 78 -2.00 7.00 -20.67
CA ARG A 78 -2.38 6.15 -19.53
C ARG A 78 -1.82 6.65 -18.21
N GLU A 79 -0.69 7.36 -18.24
CA GLU A 79 -0.06 7.91 -17.05
C GLU A 79 0.28 9.38 -17.27
N LEU A 80 -0.16 10.22 -16.35
CA LEU A 80 0.13 11.65 -16.35
C LEU A 80 0.67 12.07 -14.98
N SER A 81 1.86 12.65 -14.98
CA SER A 81 2.47 13.27 -13.80
C SER A 81 2.74 14.74 -14.08
N ILE A 82 2.15 15.63 -13.28
CA ILE A 82 2.44 17.06 -13.27
C ILE A 82 2.77 17.42 -11.83
N ARG A 83 4.02 17.79 -11.56
CA ARG A 83 4.52 18.06 -10.19
C ARG A 83 5.15 19.43 -10.07
N ASP A 84 5.26 19.91 -8.84
CA ASP A 84 5.94 21.16 -8.49
C ASP A 84 5.42 22.35 -9.32
N THR A 85 4.12 22.37 -9.63
CA THR A 85 3.46 23.34 -10.51
C THR A 85 2.31 24.03 -9.75
N PRO A 86 2.59 25.09 -8.96
CA PRO A 86 1.60 25.74 -8.09
C PRO A 86 0.41 26.36 -8.83
N SER A 87 0.57 26.71 -10.11
CA SER A 87 -0.49 27.24 -10.96
C SER A 87 -1.45 26.17 -11.50
N LEU A 88 -1.23 24.89 -11.16
CA LEU A 88 -2.05 23.79 -11.66
C LEU A 88 -3.47 23.87 -11.08
N SER A 89 -4.44 24.06 -11.97
CA SER A 89 -5.83 23.73 -11.70
C SER A 89 -6.21 22.46 -12.47
N ILE A 90 -6.80 21.51 -11.75
CA ILE A 90 -7.24 20.23 -12.29
C ILE A 90 -8.36 20.38 -13.34
N GLU A 91 -9.10 21.50 -13.35
CA GLU A 91 -10.09 21.82 -14.39
C GLU A 91 -9.47 22.06 -15.77
N LEU A 92 -8.19 22.45 -15.81
CA LEU A 92 -7.48 22.68 -17.07
C LEU A 92 -7.08 21.37 -17.75
N ILE A 93 -6.97 20.28 -16.99
CA ILE A 93 -6.60 18.98 -17.53
C ILE A 93 -7.78 18.48 -18.39
N PRO A 94 -7.57 18.20 -19.69
CA PRO A 94 -8.64 17.74 -20.55
C PRO A 94 -9.17 16.37 -20.08
N LYS A 95 -10.33 15.98 -20.60
CA LYS A 95 -10.91 14.68 -20.28
C LYS A 95 -10.10 13.56 -20.94
N LEU A 96 -9.21 12.93 -20.17
CA LEU A 96 -8.37 11.83 -20.60
C LEU A 96 -9.07 10.49 -20.27
N ASN A 97 -9.78 9.92 -21.26
CA ASN A 97 -10.67 8.76 -21.02
C ASN A 97 -9.92 7.44 -20.72
N TYR A 98 -8.64 7.35 -21.10
CA TYR A 98 -7.81 6.15 -20.92
C TYR A 98 -6.77 6.32 -19.80
N LEU A 99 -6.78 7.46 -19.10
CA LEU A 99 -5.85 7.73 -18.01
C LEU A 99 -6.12 6.77 -16.85
N GLU A 100 -5.11 5.98 -16.48
CA GLU A 100 -5.17 5.00 -15.39
C GLU A 100 -4.46 5.50 -14.13
N VAL A 101 -3.37 6.25 -14.30
CA VAL A 101 -2.58 6.83 -13.21
C VAL A 101 -2.49 8.34 -13.40
N ILE A 102 -2.84 9.07 -12.35
CA ILE A 102 -2.63 10.52 -12.30
C ILE A 102 -1.80 10.87 -11.07
N ASP A 103 -0.76 11.65 -11.28
CA ASP A 103 0.13 12.15 -10.25
C ASP A 103 0.14 13.68 -10.28
N LEU A 104 -0.48 14.27 -9.28
CA LEU A 104 -0.58 15.71 -9.06
C LEU A 104 0.13 16.09 -7.75
N SER A 105 1.17 15.36 -7.38
CA SER A 105 1.91 15.62 -6.14
C SER A 105 2.64 16.97 -6.17
N HIS A 106 2.80 17.56 -4.98
CA HIS A 106 3.58 18.79 -4.77
C HIS A 106 3.11 20.02 -5.58
N ASN A 107 1.80 20.15 -5.83
CA ASN A 107 1.24 21.30 -6.56
C ASN A 107 0.56 22.33 -5.66
N GLY A 108 0.64 22.18 -4.33
CA GLY A 108 0.00 23.11 -3.38
C GLY A 108 -1.53 23.09 -3.42
N LEU A 109 -2.14 22.00 -3.90
CA LEU A 109 -3.58 21.89 -4.08
C LEU A 109 -4.31 21.92 -2.73
N GLY A 110 -5.20 22.90 -2.55
CA GLY A 110 -6.10 23.01 -1.39
C GLY A 110 -7.50 22.46 -1.68
N ASP A 111 -8.30 22.29 -0.62
CA ASP A 111 -9.67 21.78 -0.72
C ASP A 111 -10.58 22.68 -1.56
N ASP A 112 -10.38 24.00 -1.52
CA ASP A 112 -11.14 25.04 -2.22
C ASP A 112 -10.97 24.97 -3.75
N VAL A 113 -9.75 24.71 -4.21
CA VAL A 113 -9.44 24.47 -5.64
C VAL A 113 -10.00 23.11 -6.08
N TRP A 114 -9.93 22.11 -5.19
CA TRP A 114 -10.28 20.74 -5.53
C TRP A 114 -11.79 20.46 -5.52
N LEU A 115 -12.53 20.96 -4.53
CA LEU A 115 -13.94 20.58 -4.28
C LEU A 115 -14.94 21.26 -5.22
N ASN A 116 -14.55 22.33 -5.90
CA ASN A 116 -15.39 23.03 -6.88
C ASN A 116 -15.26 22.47 -8.30
N ASN A 117 -14.33 21.53 -8.50
CA ASN A 117 -13.98 20.99 -9.80
C ASN A 117 -15.07 20.05 -10.36
N LYS A 118 -15.34 20.17 -11.67
CA LYS A 118 -16.24 19.28 -12.44
C LYS A 118 -15.52 18.24 -13.31
N ALA A 119 -14.20 18.22 -13.31
CA ALA A 119 -13.38 17.27 -14.05
C ALA A 119 -13.67 15.84 -13.56
N THR A 120 -13.57 14.90 -14.49
CA THR A 120 -13.76 13.49 -14.20
C THR A 120 -12.79 12.70 -15.06
N PHE A 121 -12.07 11.79 -14.41
CA PHE A 121 -11.10 10.89 -15.01
C PHE A 121 -11.64 9.46 -14.86
N PRO A 122 -12.46 8.98 -15.82
CA PRO A 122 -13.33 7.82 -15.62
C PRO A 122 -12.60 6.48 -15.54
N ALA A 123 -11.32 6.43 -15.95
CA ALA A 123 -10.49 5.24 -15.94
C ALA A 123 -9.41 5.25 -14.85
N VAL A 124 -9.23 6.36 -14.11
CA VAL A 124 -8.16 6.47 -13.12
C VAL A 124 -8.39 5.47 -11.98
N ARG A 125 -7.39 4.64 -11.77
CA ARG A 125 -7.32 3.62 -10.70
C ARG A 125 -6.32 4.01 -9.62
N LYS A 126 -5.33 4.85 -9.94
CA LYS A 126 -4.34 5.37 -9.00
C LYS A 126 -4.25 6.89 -9.07
N ALA A 127 -4.45 7.55 -7.93
CA ALA A 127 -4.29 8.99 -7.79
C ALA A 127 -3.20 9.29 -6.74
N ILE A 128 -2.15 9.98 -7.16
CA ILE A 128 -1.07 10.44 -6.29
C ILE A 128 -1.27 11.95 -6.06
N LEU A 129 -1.66 12.31 -4.84
CA LEU A 129 -1.96 13.67 -4.40
C LEU A 129 -1.07 14.06 -3.21
N GLU A 130 0.09 13.42 -3.09
CA GLU A 130 1.07 13.62 -2.03
C GLU A 130 1.64 15.04 -2.03
N GLY A 131 1.97 15.58 -0.85
CA GLY A 131 2.66 16.86 -0.77
C GLY A 131 1.82 18.09 -1.17
N ASN A 132 0.50 18.00 -1.03
CA ASN A 132 -0.43 19.09 -1.30
C ASN A 132 -0.92 19.74 0.01
N ASN A 133 -1.90 20.64 -0.10
CA ASN A 133 -2.49 21.38 1.01
C ASN A 133 -3.90 20.87 1.39
N LEU A 134 -4.18 19.59 1.14
CA LEU A 134 -5.50 19.00 1.39
C LEU A 134 -5.73 18.84 2.89
N THR A 135 -6.91 19.21 3.37
CA THR A 135 -7.25 19.05 4.80
C THR A 135 -8.26 17.93 5.03
N ARG A 136 -8.80 17.35 3.95
CA ARG A 136 -9.85 16.33 3.99
C ARG A 136 -9.50 15.14 3.13
N ALA A 137 -9.82 13.96 3.62
CA ALA A 137 -9.85 12.72 2.84
C ALA A 137 -11.28 12.19 2.82
N ASP A 138 -12.15 12.79 1.99
CA ASP A 138 -13.56 12.44 1.95
C ASP A 138 -14.03 12.01 0.54
N ARG A 139 -15.31 11.63 0.43
CA ARG A 139 -15.92 11.22 -0.83
C ARG A 139 -15.81 12.31 -1.90
N LYS A 140 -15.94 13.59 -1.53
CA LYS A 140 -15.93 14.70 -2.49
C LYS A 140 -14.55 14.84 -3.13
N LEU A 141 -13.48 14.66 -2.36
CA LEU A 141 -12.12 14.59 -2.89
C LEU A 141 -11.99 13.54 -4.00
N LEU A 142 -12.65 12.40 -3.85
CA LEU A 142 -12.52 11.26 -4.76
C LEU A 142 -13.53 11.24 -5.91
N VAL A 143 -14.51 12.16 -5.96
CA VAL A 143 -15.51 12.23 -7.04
C VAL A 143 -14.89 12.23 -8.45
N PRO A 144 -13.76 12.92 -8.72
CA PRO A 144 -13.13 12.89 -10.04
C PRO A 144 -12.66 11.49 -10.48
N PHE A 145 -12.50 10.53 -9.56
CA PHE A 145 -11.91 9.21 -9.79
C PHE A 145 -12.90 8.09 -9.43
N PRO A 146 -13.94 7.84 -10.24
CA PRO A 146 -15.00 6.88 -9.90
C PRO A 146 -14.55 5.42 -9.85
N LYS A 147 -13.38 5.08 -10.41
CA LYS A 147 -12.79 3.73 -10.42
C LYS A 147 -11.53 3.61 -9.55
N ILE A 148 -11.36 4.53 -8.60
CA ILE A 148 -10.16 4.61 -7.79
C ILE A 148 -9.95 3.35 -6.94
N GLU A 149 -8.73 2.81 -6.97
CA GLU A 149 -8.30 1.64 -6.21
C GLU A 149 -7.15 1.97 -5.26
N GLU A 150 -6.28 2.91 -5.63
CA GLU A 150 -5.12 3.34 -4.84
C GLU A 150 -5.08 4.87 -4.75
N VAL A 151 -5.00 5.41 -3.52
CA VAL A 151 -4.92 6.86 -3.29
C VAL A 151 -3.75 7.18 -2.38
N HIS A 152 -2.86 8.06 -2.84
CA HIS A 152 -1.78 8.60 -2.01
C HIS A 152 -2.11 10.03 -1.61
N LEU A 153 -2.28 10.23 -0.31
CA LEU A 153 -2.57 11.51 0.34
C LEU A 153 -1.48 11.86 1.36
N GLY A 154 -0.29 11.27 1.24
CA GLY A 154 0.82 11.53 2.14
C GLY A 154 1.20 13.01 2.15
N HIS A 155 1.88 13.48 3.20
CA HIS A 155 2.41 14.85 3.27
C HIS A 155 1.37 15.95 2.97
N ASN A 156 0.14 15.79 3.48
CA ASN A 156 -0.94 16.78 3.41
C ASN A 156 -1.24 17.33 4.83
N GLN A 157 -2.38 18.00 5.01
CA GLN A 157 -2.81 18.58 6.29
C GLN A 157 -4.05 17.91 6.87
N ILE A 158 -4.30 16.64 6.51
CA ILE A 158 -5.48 15.90 6.97
C ILE A 158 -5.35 15.64 8.47
N SER A 159 -6.36 16.02 9.24
CA SER A 159 -6.35 15.89 10.72
C SER A 159 -7.27 14.82 11.28
N TYR A 160 -8.21 14.32 10.48
CA TYR A 160 -9.24 13.38 10.92
C TYR A 160 -9.79 12.55 9.76
N ILE A 161 -10.01 11.26 9.99
CA ILE A 161 -10.75 10.36 9.08
C ILE A 161 -12.02 9.92 9.80
N GLY A 162 -13.17 10.42 9.34
CA GLY A 162 -14.47 10.14 9.95
C GLY A 162 -15.14 8.87 9.42
N TYR A 163 -16.19 8.47 10.12
CA TYR A 163 -17.01 7.29 9.83
C TYR A 163 -17.70 7.28 8.43
N ASP A 164 -17.86 8.46 7.82
CA ASP A 164 -18.48 8.67 6.50
C ASP A 164 -17.50 9.25 5.46
N SER A 165 -16.22 9.38 5.82
CA SER A 165 -15.22 10.08 5.01
C SER A 165 -15.01 9.38 3.66
N LEU A 166 -14.57 8.12 3.65
CA LEU A 166 -14.16 7.44 2.42
C LEU A 166 -15.24 6.47 1.93
N ARG A 167 -15.91 6.82 0.83
CA ARG A 167 -17.03 6.03 0.25
C ARG A 167 -16.76 5.61 -1.19
N MET A 168 -15.69 4.83 -1.38
CA MET A 168 -15.29 4.31 -2.69
C MET A 168 -14.97 2.81 -2.58
N PRO A 169 -15.94 1.92 -2.82
CA PRO A 169 -15.83 0.49 -2.45
C PRO A 169 -14.74 -0.28 -3.21
N GLN A 170 -14.18 0.31 -4.27
CA GLN A 170 -13.10 -0.27 -5.06
C GLN A 170 -11.71 -0.03 -4.46
N ILE A 171 -11.59 0.85 -3.46
CA ILE A 171 -10.30 1.16 -2.83
C ILE A 171 -9.73 -0.09 -2.16
N ARG A 172 -8.45 -0.34 -2.47
CA ARG A 172 -7.62 -1.41 -1.92
C ARG A 172 -6.42 -0.87 -1.16
N SER A 173 -5.92 0.31 -1.49
CA SER A 173 -4.74 0.90 -0.86
C SER A 173 -4.92 2.39 -0.59
N ILE A 174 -4.60 2.82 0.63
CA ILE A 174 -4.61 4.23 1.03
C ILE A 174 -3.29 4.56 1.72
N ARG A 175 -2.63 5.62 1.27
CA ARG A 175 -1.52 6.25 2.00
C ARG A 175 -1.96 7.59 2.56
N LEU A 176 -1.84 7.73 3.87
CA LEU A 176 -2.16 8.91 4.67
C LEU A 176 -0.96 9.29 5.54
N ASN A 177 0.23 8.82 5.19
CA ASN A 177 1.44 9.06 5.96
C ASN A 177 1.78 10.56 6.05
N ASP A 178 2.46 10.96 7.12
CA ASP A 178 3.00 12.32 7.29
C ASP A 178 1.93 13.41 7.13
N ASN A 179 0.75 13.15 7.71
CA ASN A 179 -0.35 14.11 7.85
C ASN A 179 -0.43 14.62 9.31
N ARG A 180 -1.57 15.14 9.73
CA ARG A 180 -1.82 15.62 11.10
C ARG A 180 -2.94 14.82 11.78
N ILE A 181 -3.13 13.56 11.40
CA ILE A 181 -4.26 12.75 11.86
C ILE A 181 -4.11 12.45 13.35
N GLN A 182 -5.05 12.96 14.15
CA GLN A 182 -5.05 12.78 15.60
C GLN A 182 -5.96 11.64 16.05
N ALA A 183 -7.00 11.34 15.26
CA ALA A 183 -7.96 10.29 15.53
C ALA A 183 -8.58 9.74 14.25
N LEU A 184 -9.02 8.49 14.33
CA LEU A 184 -9.92 7.87 13.36
C LEU A 184 -11.31 7.73 14.00
N GLY A 185 -12.35 7.87 13.21
CA GLY A 185 -13.71 7.55 13.63
C GLY A 185 -13.87 6.03 13.79
N MET A 186 -14.76 5.61 14.68
CA MET A 186 -15.21 4.22 14.74
C MET A 186 -15.70 3.78 13.36
N HIS A 187 -15.21 2.63 12.88
CA HIS A 187 -15.51 2.12 11.54
C HIS A 187 -15.17 3.08 10.40
N ALA A 188 -14.08 3.86 10.53
CA ALA A 188 -13.62 4.85 9.56
C ALA A 188 -13.58 4.33 8.11
N PHE A 189 -13.34 3.03 7.93
CA PHE A 189 -13.16 2.40 6.63
C PHE A 189 -14.31 1.47 6.20
N ARG A 190 -15.50 1.58 6.81
CA ARG A 190 -16.64 0.67 6.55
C ARG A 190 -17.15 0.60 5.12
N PHE A 191 -16.97 1.66 4.34
CA PHE A 191 -17.44 1.72 2.96
C PHE A 191 -16.38 1.34 1.93
N ILE A 192 -15.21 0.86 2.38
CA ILE A 192 -14.12 0.37 1.54
C ILE A 192 -13.71 -1.05 1.95
N PRO A 193 -14.63 -2.04 1.86
CA PRO A 193 -14.42 -3.38 2.41
C PRO A 193 -13.30 -4.18 1.73
N GLN A 194 -12.82 -3.73 0.57
CA GLN A 194 -11.71 -4.34 -0.19
C GLN A 194 -10.33 -3.79 0.21
N LEU A 195 -10.27 -2.91 1.22
CA LEU A 195 -9.02 -2.31 1.69
C LEU A 195 -8.06 -3.40 2.19
N GLN A 196 -6.84 -3.37 1.66
CA GLN A 196 -5.76 -4.32 1.90
C GLN A 196 -4.54 -3.65 2.52
N ASP A 197 -4.25 -2.41 2.12
CA ASP A 197 -3.05 -1.70 2.55
C ASP A 197 -3.38 -0.31 3.09
N VAL A 198 -2.96 -0.02 4.32
CA VAL A 198 -3.11 1.29 4.95
C VAL A 198 -1.78 1.76 5.52
N ASP A 199 -1.36 2.94 5.08
CA ASP A 199 -0.24 3.66 5.68
C ASP A 199 -0.73 4.92 6.39
N LEU A 200 -0.63 4.93 7.72
CA LEU A 200 -0.94 6.02 8.63
C LEU A 200 0.33 6.49 9.37
N SER A 201 1.52 6.13 8.89
CA SER A 201 2.77 6.47 9.57
C SER A 201 3.02 7.97 9.63
N GLY A 202 3.77 8.47 10.61
CA GLY A 202 4.11 9.89 10.68
C GLY A 202 2.93 10.81 11.02
N ASN A 203 1.92 10.31 11.73
CA ASN A 203 0.75 11.09 12.16
C ASN A 203 0.81 11.41 13.67
N LEU A 204 -0.32 11.80 14.25
CA LEU A 204 -0.45 12.25 15.64
C LEU A 204 -1.38 11.34 16.46
N LEU A 205 -1.56 10.08 16.06
CA LEU A 205 -2.42 9.13 16.76
C LEU A 205 -1.85 8.83 18.16
N GLU A 206 -2.67 8.98 19.20
CA GLU A 206 -2.27 8.71 20.59
C GLU A 206 -2.66 7.31 21.09
N ARG A 207 -3.59 6.66 20.38
CA ARG A 207 -4.11 5.32 20.67
C ARG A 207 -4.36 4.55 19.37
N PHE A 208 -4.34 3.23 19.45
CA PHE A 208 -4.71 2.34 18.36
C PHE A 208 -5.93 1.52 18.78
N MET A 209 -7.12 1.84 18.24
CA MET A 209 -8.36 1.13 18.57
C MET A 209 -8.74 0.14 17.47
N MET A 210 -9.04 -1.10 17.86
CA MET A 210 -9.42 -2.15 16.92
C MET A 210 -10.75 -1.84 16.19
N SER A 211 -11.68 -1.11 16.84
CA SER A 211 -12.96 -0.69 16.24
C SER A 211 -12.83 0.27 15.05
N GLU A 212 -11.70 0.97 14.91
CA GLU A 212 -11.43 1.87 13.79
C GLU A 212 -11.26 1.07 12.47
N PHE A 213 -10.80 -0.19 12.57
CA PHE A 213 -10.50 -1.08 11.44
C PHE A 213 -11.42 -2.31 11.38
N SER A 214 -12.38 -2.45 12.29
CA SER A 214 -13.16 -3.69 12.46
C SER A 214 -14.02 -4.09 11.24
N THR A 215 -14.20 -3.19 10.28
CA THR A 215 -14.98 -3.44 9.06
C THR A 215 -14.13 -3.84 7.84
N VAL A 216 -12.80 -3.70 7.91
CA VAL A 216 -11.90 -4.01 6.79
C VAL A 216 -11.25 -5.37 6.98
N THR A 217 -12.06 -6.42 6.82
CA THR A 217 -11.62 -7.82 7.01
C THR A 217 -10.60 -8.29 5.97
N SER A 218 -10.39 -7.54 4.88
CA SER A 218 -9.39 -7.83 3.85
C SER A 218 -8.02 -7.17 4.12
N LEU A 219 -7.89 -6.40 5.20
CA LEU A 219 -6.66 -5.66 5.51
C LEU A 219 -5.50 -6.63 5.76
N ARG A 220 -4.37 -6.43 5.06
CA ARG A 220 -3.16 -7.26 5.12
C ARG A 220 -1.96 -6.49 5.66
N TYR A 221 -1.84 -5.21 5.31
CA TYR A 221 -0.74 -4.34 5.74
C TYR A 221 -1.29 -3.11 6.44
N LEU A 222 -0.83 -2.88 7.67
CA LEU A 222 -1.13 -1.68 8.44
C LEU A 222 0.16 -1.09 9.00
N ASN A 223 0.47 0.13 8.58
CA ASN A 223 1.55 0.92 9.14
C ASN A 223 1.00 2.08 9.96
N VAL A 224 1.25 2.05 11.27
CA VAL A 224 0.93 3.12 12.22
C VAL A 224 2.21 3.58 12.95
N SER A 225 3.37 3.37 12.33
CA SER A 225 4.67 3.79 12.87
C SER A 225 4.81 5.32 12.95
N ARG A 226 5.78 5.81 13.72
CA ARG A 226 6.06 7.25 13.86
C ARG A 226 4.80 8.05 14.25
N ASN A 227 4.03 7.52 15.19
CA ASN A 227 2.88 8.19 15.80
C ASN A 227 3.18 8.47 17.29
N LYS A 228 2.15 8.72 18.10
CA LYS A 228 2.25 8.96 19.55
C LYS A 228 1.52 7.88 20.36
N ILE A 229 1.37 6.68 19.79
CA ILE A 229 0.52 5.63 20.35
C ILE A 229 1.08 5.16 21.68
N ARG A 230 0.27 5.25 22.74
CA ARG A 230 0.62 4.81 24.11
C ARG A 230 0.00 3.48 24.49
N SER A 231 -1.15 3.15 23.88
CA SER A 231 -1.92 1.93 24.12
C SER A 231 -2.47 1.38 22.81
N VAL A 232 -2.53 0.06 22.74
CA VAL A 232 -3.40 -0.68 21.82
C VAL A 232 -4.63 -1.09 22.61
N GLU A 233 -5.82 -0.93 22.04
CA GLU A 233 -7.09 -1.16 22.74
C GLU A 233 -7.99 -2.11 21.95
N CYS A 234 -8.40 -3.19 22.60
CA CYS A 234 -9.31 -4.19 22.03
C CYS A 234 -10.76 -3.89 22.43
N ASP A 235 -11.40 -3.00 21.67
CA ASP A 235 -12.76 -2.52 21.89
C ASP A 235 -13.79 -3.08 20.87
N SER A 236 -13.36 -4.04 20.05
CA SER A 236 -14.18 -4.63 18.99
C SER A 236 -14.21 -6.15 19.06
N ILE A 237 -15.37 -6.71 18.74
CA ILE A 237 -15.60 -8.15 18.62
C ILE A 237 -15.27 -8.68 17.21
N THR A 238 -14.97 -7.81 16.24
CA THR A 238 -14.62 -8.22 14.88
C THR A 238 -13.11 -8.12 14.68
N PRO A 239 -12.39 -9.25 14.62
CA PRO A 239 -10.94 -9.23 14.54
C PRO A 239 -10.43 -8.90 13.14
N MET A 240 -9.26 -8.27 13.07
CA MET A 240 -8.48 -8.09 11.84
C MET A 240 -7.78 -9.41 11.45
N ILE A 241 -8.58 -10.43 11.13
CA ILE A 241 -8.12 -11.81 10.93
C ILE A 241 -7.15 -11.98 9.76
N SER A 242 -7.21 -11.10 8.77
CA SER A 242 -6.38 -11.16 7.56
C SER A 242 -5.10 -10.35 7.66
N LEU A 243 -4.88 -9.60 8.77
CA LEU A 243 -3.71 -8.73 8.88
C LEU A 243 -2.44 -9.58 8.95
N GLU A 244 -1.51 -9.35 8.03
CA GLU A 244 -0.26 -10.10 7.89
C GLU A 244 0.93 -9.32 8.46
N ILE A 245 0.92 -7.99 8.33
CA ILE A 245 2.00 -7.10 8.75
C ILE A 245 1.42 -5.91 9.54
N LEU A 246 1.92 -5.72 10.75
CA LEU A 246 1.63 -4.58 11.60
C LEU A 246 2.93 -3.88 12.00
N ASP A 247 3.06 -2.61 11.59
CA ASP A 247 4.16 -1.74 12.01
C ASP A 247 3.67 -0.71 13.03
N LEU A 248 4.09 -0.88 14.28
CA LEU A 248 3.86 -0.01 15.43
C LEU A 248 5.16 0.68 15.86
N SER A 249 6.21 0.66 15.05
CA SER A 249 7.52 1.19 15.42
C SER A 249 7.52 2.71 15.66
N SER A 250 8.47 3.20 16.45
CA SER A 250 8.60 4.64 16.73
C SER A 250 7.32 5.25 17.31
N ASN A 251 6.74 4.58 18.31
CA ASN A 251 5.59 5.06 19.09
C ASN A 251 6.00 5.19 20.57
N ASN A 252 5.03 5.31 21.47
CA ASN A 252 5.25 5.48 22.90
C ASN A 252 4.66 4.32 23.72
N LEU A 253 4.69 3.10 23.18
CA LEU A 253 4.25 1.89 23.86
C LEU A 253 5.24 1.51 24.96
N THR A 254 4.77 1.38 26.20
CA THR A 254 5.61 0.96 27.34
C THR A 254 5.51 -0.54 27.63
N GLN A 255 4.56 -1.23 27.02
CA GLN A 255 4.27 -2.66 27.22
C GLN A 255 4.00 -3.35 25.88
N LEU A 256 4.16 -4.67 25.85
CA LEU A 256 3.83 -5.50 24.69
C LEU A 256 2.30 -5.68 24.57
N PRO A 257 1.67 -5.35 23.42
CA PRO A 257 0.22 -5.36 23.27
C PRO A 257 -0.36 -6.75 22.89
N GLY A 258 0.12 -7.85 23.49
CA GLY A 258 -0.23 -9.18 22.95
C GLY A 258 -1.58 -9.75 23.37
N ILE A 259 -2.25 -9.20 24.40
CA ILE A 259 -3.65 -9.57 24.68
C ILE A 259 -4.54 -9.00 23.59
N GLU A 260 -4.31 -7.75 23.22
CA GLU A 260 -5.10 -7.01 22.25
C GLU A 260 -4.87 -7.52 20.83
N LEU A 261 -3.64 -7.90 20.49
CA LEU A 261 -3.30 -8.43 19.16
C LEU A 261 -3.64 -9.92 18.99
N ARG A 262 -4.06 -10.65 20.05
CA ARG A 262 -4.27 -12.10 20.03
C ARG A 262 -5.19 -12.60 18.91
N SER A 263 -6.15 -11.76 18.51
CA SER A 263 -7.16 -12.11 17.51
C SER A 263 -6.68 -11.94 16.06
N MET A 264 -5.46 -11.46 15.85
CA MET A 264 -4.84 -11.33 14.53
C MET A 264 -4.24 -12.67 14.06
N GLU A 265 -5.11 -13.60 13.66
CA GLU A 265 -4.74 -14.99 13.35
C GLU A 265 -3.74 -15.14 12.19
N SER A 266 -3.72 -14.18 11.26
CA SER A 266 -2.81 -14.18 10.10
C SER A 266 -1.53 -13.36 10.31
N LEU A 267 -1.32 -12.75 11.48
CA LEU A 267 -0.20 -11.83 11.69
C LEU A 267 1.14 -12.57 11.62
N ARG A 268 1.96 -12.22 10.64
CA ARG A 268 3.28 -12.82 10.38
C ARG A 268 4.42 -11.92 10.84
N THR A 269 4.25 -10.60 10.72
CA THR A 269 5.29 -9.62 11.05
C THR A 269 4.72 -8.57 11.99
N LEU A 270 5.37 -8.43 13.14
CA LEU A 270 5.07 -7.39 14.13
C LEU A 270 6.33 -6.58 14.40
N ILE A 271 6.27 -5.28 14.07
CA ILE A 271 7.38 -4.35 14.27
C ILE A 271 7.02 -3.42 15.42
N LEU A 272 7.75 -3.53 16.52
CA LEU A 272 7.60 -2.73 17.74
C LEU A 272 8.87 -1.91 18.04
N ALA A 273 9.80 -1.87 17.08
CA ALA A 273 11.07 -1.18 17.22
C ALA A 273 10.90 0.28 17.67
N ARG A 274 11.86 0.83 18.41
CA ARG A 274 11.85 2.23 18.86
C ARG A 274 10.60 2.60 19.69
N ASN A 275 10.16 1.69 20.56
CA ASN A 275 9.17 1.98 21.60
C ASN A 275 9.79 1.86 23.00
N PRO A 276 9.31 2.61 24.01
CA PRO A 276 9.80 2.53 25.39
C PRO A 276 9.35 1.25 26.15
N ILE A 277 9.27 0.10 25.47
CA ILE A 277 8.91 -1.20 26.06
C ILE A 277 10.05 -1.65 26.97
N THR A 278 9.76 -1.91 28.24
CA THR A 278 10.80 -2.18 29.26
C THR A 278 11.03 -3.65 29.58
N VAL A 279 10.03 -4.49 29.36
CA VAL A 279 10.07 -5.90 29.76
C VAL A 279 9.38 -6.79 28.74
N ALA A 280 9.87 -8.02 28.60
CA ALA A 280 9.23 -9.09 27.84
C ALA A 280 9.11 -10.32 28.75
N GLU A 281 7.88 -10.69 29.10
CA GLU A 281 7.55 -11.73 30.09
C GLU A 281 6.64 -12.79 29.47
N GLU A 282 6.56 -13.95 30.12
CA GLU A 282 5.68 -15.02 29.66
C GLU A 282 4.22 -14.53 29.58
N GLY A 283 3.56 -14.87 28.46
CA GLY A 283 2.14 -14.56 28.26
C GLY A 283 1.86 -13.16 27.72
N HIS A 284 2.86 -12.25 27.68
CA HIS A 284 2.71 -10.94 27.06
C HIS A 284 2.38 -11.02 25.57
N LEU A 285 2.93 -11.98 24.83
CA LEU A 285 2.65 -12.21 23.42
C LEU A 285 2.10 -13.61 23.21
N ARG A 286 0.95 -13.72 22.52
CA ARG A 286 0.41 -14.99 22.03
C ARG A 286 -0.16 -14.79 20.63
N LEU A 287 0.62 -15.19 19.64
CA LEU A 287 0.35 -14.98 18.22
C LEU A 287 0.79 -16.22 17.45
N ASP A 288 -0.18 -17.06 17.06
CA ASP A 288 0.08 -18.41 16.55
C ASP A 288 0.75 -18.42 15.16
N SER A 289 0.60 -17.33 14.40
CA SER A 289 1.16 -17.18 13.05
C SER A 289 2.41 -16.30 12.99
N LEU A 290 2.83 -15.69 14.11
CA LEU A 290 3.91 -14.70 14.09
C LEU A 290 5.24 -15.37 13.72
N GLN A 291 5.91 -14.81 12.71
CA GLN A 291 7.19 -15.28 12.19
C GLN A 291 8.32 -14.29 12.49
N VAL A 292 8.04 -12.99 12.43
CA VAL A 292 9.03 -11.94 12.63
C VAL A 292 8.57 -11.00 13.72
N LEU A 293 9.39 -10.86 14.75
CA LEU A 293 9.20 -9.92 15.86
C LEU A 293 10.40 -8.97 15.94
N ASP A 294 10.17 -7.69 15.70
CA ASP A 294 11.20 -6.66 15.85
C ASP A 294 10.96 -5.83 17.12
N LEU A 295 11.84 -6.01 18.10
CA LEU A 295 11.90 -5.26 19.36
C LEU A 295 13.20 -4.44 19.45
N SER A 296 13.80 -4.11 18.30
CA SER A 296 15.03 -3.34 18.24
C SER A 296 14.85 -1.90 18.77
N SER A 297 15.90 -1.35 19.36
CA SER A 297 15.94 0.01 19.89
C SER A 297 14.81 0.29 20.90
N THR A 298 14.44 -0.72 21.67
CA THR A 298 13.47 -0.61 22.78
C THR A 298 14.18 -0.31 24.10
N ALA A 299 13.42 0.00 25.14
CA ALA A 299 13.93 0.21 26.50
C ALA A 299 14.02 -1.10 27.31
N LEU A 300 14.08 -2.25 26.63
CA LEU A 300 14.09 -3.57 27.28
C LEU A 300 15.28 -3.68 28.22
N ARG A 301 15.04 -4.11 29.46
CA ARG A 301 16.08 -4.35 30.47
C ARG A 301 16.40 -5.83 30.64
N ALA A 302 15.36 -6.66 30.53
CA ALA A 302 15.44 -8.10 30.60
C ALA A 302 14.41 -8.74 29.68
N VAL A 303 14.73 -9.95 29.21
CA VAL A 303 13.79 -10.89 28.62
C VAL A 303 13.67 -12.08 29.57
N GLU A 304 12.47 -12.33 30.08
CA GLU A 304 12.24 -13.34 31.11
C GLU A 304 12.06 -14.76 30.53
N ALA A 305 11.97 -15.74 31.43
CA ALA A 305 11.63 -17.12 31.06
C ALA A 305 10.30 -17.16 30.33
N GLY A 306 10.21 -17.98 29.27
CA GLY A 306 8.96 -18.17 28.55
C GLY A 306 8.44 -16.95 27.77
N ALA A 307 9.17 -15.84 27.70
CA ALA A 307 8.71 -14.60 27.05
C ALA A 307 8.20 -14.80 25.61
N PHE A 308 8.75 -15.78 24.88
CA PHE A 308 8.36 -16.10 23.51
C PHE A 308 7.80 -17.51 23.35
N SER A 309 7.55 -18.26 24.43
CA SER A 309 7.09 -19.65 24.37
C SER A 309 5.73 -19.84 23.67
N ARG A 310 4.93 -18.77 23.60
CA ARG A 310 3.60 -18.73 22.97
C ARG A 310 3.62 -18.18 21.53
N LEU A 311 4.76 -18.29 20.86
CA LEU A 311 4.97 -17.90 19.45
C LEU A 311 5.49 -19.11 18.65
N PRO A 312 4.66 -20.14 18.41
CA PRO A 312 5.10 -21.44 17.90
C PRO A 312 5.70 -21.41 16.48
N ARG A 313 5.44 -20.33 15.72
CA ARG A 313 5.96 -20.11 14.36
C ARG A 313 7.05 -19.04 14.29
N LEU A 314 7.53 -18.56 15.43
CA LEU A 314 8.53 -17.49 15.47
C LEU A 314 9.81 -17.95 14.78
N HIS A 315 10.18 -17.23 13.73
CA HIS A 315 11.34 -17.52 12.92
C HIS A 315 12.49 -16.56 13.24
N SER A 316 12.19 -15.28 13.40
CA SER A 316 13.19 -14.24 13.64
C SER A 316 12.75 -13.31 14.76
N VAL A 317 13.67 -13.02 15.67
CA VAL A 317 13.48 -11.99 16.69
C VAL A 317 14.70 -11.08 16.77
N SER A 318 14.46 -9.78 16.93
CA SER A 318 15.51 -8.77 17.08
C SER A 318 15.32 -7.95 18.35
N PHE A 319 16.39 -7.82 19.12
CA PHE A 319 16.57 -6.87 20.23
C PHE A 319 17.67 -5.85 19.91
N ALA A 320 18.01 -5.71 18.62
CA ALA A 320 19.18 -4.93 18.21
C ALA A 320 19.13 -3.50 18.75
N ASN A 321 20.27 -2.98 19.21
CA ASN A 321 20.40 -1.62 19.75
C ASN A 321 19.56 -1.30 21.00
N SER A 322 19.05 -2.31 21.72
CA SER A 322 18.46 -2.15 23.05
C SER A 322 19.55 -2.15 24.12
N ARG A 323 20.23 -1.01 24.31
CA ARG A 323 21.46 -0.91 25.14
C ARG A 323 21.26 -1.28 26.61
N ASP A 324 20.07 -1.05 27.15
CA ASP A 324 19.75 -1.35 28.55
C ASP A 324 19.45 -2.84 28.79
N LEU A 325 19.33 -3.63 27.71
CA LEU A 325 19.10 -5.07 27.80
C LEU A 325 20.39 -5.75 28.22
N ILE A 326 20.44 -6.23 29.46
CA ILE A 326 21.63 -6.88 30.03
C ILE A 326 21.46 -8.39 30.23
N PHE A 327 20.22 -8.88 30.15
CA PHE A 327 19.89 -10.27 30.44
C PHE A 327 18.78 -10.80 29.52
N VAL A 328 19.01 -12.00 28.98
CA VAL A 328 17.99 -12.81 28.31
C VAL A 328 17.98 -14.16 28.98
N SER A 329 16.81 -14.56 29.50
CA SER A 329 16.63 -15.84 30.17
C SER A 329 17.05 -17.00 29.28
N PRO A 330 17.77 -18.01 29.79
CA PRO A 330 18.11 -19.21 29.04
C PRO A 330 16.90 -19.98 28.48
N THR A 331 15.72 -19.76 29.07
CA THR A 331 14.44 -20.38 28.67
C THR A 331 13.48 -19.37 28.01
N ALA A 332 13.98 -18.26 27.47
CA ALA A 332 13.13 -17.28 26.77
C ALA A 332 12.36 -17.88 25.58
N PHE A 333 12.97 -18.87 24.90
CA PHE A 333 12.41 -19.64 23.79
C PHE A 333 11.94 -21.04 24.23
N GLU A 334 11.47 -21.19 25.47
CA GLU A 334 11.00 -22.49 25.95
C GLU A 334 9.98 -23.12 25.00
N ASN A 335 10.20 -24.39 24.64
CA ASN A 335 9.38 -25.18 23.71
C ASN A 335 9.29 -24.66 22.27
N ILE A 336 10.12 -23.69 21.88
CA ILE A 336 10.23 -23.24 20.48
C ILE A 336 11.68 -23.13 20.04
N SER A 337 11.89 -23.11 18.73
CA SER A 337 13.20 -22.94 18.11
C SER A 337 13.12 -21.80 17.10
N VAL A 338 14.01 -20.83 17.19
CA VAL A 338 14.05 -19.67 16.28
C VAL A 338 15.23 -19.80 15.32
N PHE A 339 15.05 -19.33 14.09
CA PHE A 339 16.12 -19.35 13.11
C PHE A 339 17.10 -18.20 13.31
N SER A 340 16.62 -17.01 13.65
CA SER A 340 17.46 -15.82 13.79
C SER A 340 17.19 -15.07 15.09
N LEU A 341 18.26 -14.79 15.83
CA LEU A 341 18.27 -13.90 17.00
C LEU A 341 19.26 -12.76 16.75
N ASP A 342 18.78 -11.53 16.65
CA ASP A 342 19.65 -10.35 16.65
C ASP A 342 19.70 -9.72 18.05
N ALA A 343 20.84 -9.81 18.71
CA ALA A 343 21.13 -9.17 19.99
C ALA A 343 22.30 -8.18 19.88
N SER A 344 22.59 -7.69 18.67
CA SER A 344 23.65 -6.72 18.42
C SER A 344 23.39 -5.38 19.10
N GLY A 345 24.43 -4.71 19.59
CA GLY A 345 24.27 -3.41 20.25
C GLY A 345 23.46 -3.42 21.55
N THR A 346 23.33 -4.59 22.21
CA THR A 346 22.75 -4.73 23.55
C THR A 346 23.81 -4.59 24.65
N GLY A 347 23.38 -4.46 25.91
CA GLY A 347 24.26 -4.48 27.09
C GLY A 347 24.61 -5.89 27.58
N ILE A 348 24.14 -6.93 26.89
CA ILE A 348 24.37 -8.34 27.26
C ILE A 348 25.87 -8.66 27.14
N LYS A 349 26.45 -9.25 28.20
CA LYS A 349 27.87 -9.65 28.21
C LYS A 349 28.11 -11.01 27.55
N SER A 350 27.16 -11.94 27.72
CA SER A 350 27.23 -13.30 27.18
C SER A 350 25.82 -13.88 27.06
N LEU A 351 25.59 -14.68 26.03
CA LEU A 351 24.37 -15.47 25.86
C LEU A 351 24.57 -16.87 26.43
N ALA A 352 23.59 -17.38 27.17
CA ALA A 352 23.67 -18.72 27.77
C ALA A 352 23.69 -19.81 26.69
N PRO A 353 24.49 -20.88 26.84
CA PRO A 353 24.53 -21.98 25.86
C PRO A 353 23.16 -22.63 25.59
N SER A 354 22.33 -22.77 26.61
CA SER A 354 20.96 -23.31 26.49
C SER A 354 19.99 -22.37 25.76
N LEU A 355 20.23 -21.06 25.78
CA LEU A 355 19.51 -20.14 24.91
C LEU A 355 19.90 -20.38 23.45
N LEU A 356 21.21 -20.50 23.19
CA LEU A 356 21.76 -20.68 21.85
C LEU A 356 21.42 -22.03 21.23
N SER A 357 21.13 -23.07 22.03
CA SER A 357 20.65 -24.34 21.49
C SER A 357 19.28 -24.25 20.82
N SER A 358 18.49 -23.23 21.14
CA SER A 358 17.18 -22.97 20.52
C SER A 358 17.26 -21.97 19.35
N VAL A 359 18.46 -21.56 18.93
CA VAL A 359 18.69 -20.48 17.95
C VAL A 359 19.62 -20.95 16.84
N ALA A 360 19.21 -20.90 15.57
CA ALA A 360 20.07 -21.34 14.45
C ALA A 360 21.21 -20.36 14.14
N ARG A 361 20.89 -19.07 14.10
CA ARG A 361 21.80 -17.98 13.75
C ARG A 361 21.62 -16.84 14.74
N TYR A 362 22.72 -16.26 15.18
CA TYR A 362 22.67 -15.11 16.05
C TYR A 362 23.68 -14.03 15.70
N TYR A 363 23.30 -12.79 15.97
CA TYR A 363 24.14 -11.60 15.85
C TYR A 363 24.39 -11.02 17.24
N PHE A 364 25.64 -10.95 17.66
CA PHE A 364 26.03 -10.52 19.01
C PHE A 364 27.42 -9.88 18.98
N ASN A 365 27.61 -8.72 19.64
CA ASN A 365 28.88 -7.97 19.66
C ASN A 365 29.51 -7.70 18.27
N SER A 366 28.68 -7.40 17.25
CA SER A 366 29.10 -7.26 15.84
C SER A 366 29.68 -8.54 15.21
N ILE A 367 29.46 -9.69 15.85
CA ILE A 367 29.87 -11.01 15.36
C ILE A 367 28.62 -11.77 14.95
N SER A 368 28.59 -12.26 13.69
CA SER A 368 27.63 -13.24 13.23
C SER A 368 28.12 -14.65 13.53
N LYS A 369 27.33 -15.46 14.22
CA LYS A 369 27.65 -16.88 14.45
C LYS A 369 26.48 -17.76 14.06
N VAL A 370 26.81 -18.87 13.40
CA VAL A 370 25.87 -19.96 13.10
C VAL A 370 26.06 -21.00 14.20
N SER A 371 24.99 -21.35 14.92
CA SER A 371 25.06 -22.44 15.88
C SER A 371 25.13 -23.77 15.12
N SER A 372 25.92 -24.72 15.60
CA SER A 372 26.13 -26.02 14.94
C SER A 372 24.96 -26.99 15.10
N THR A 373 23.77 -26.51 15.49
CA THR A 373 22.58 -27.35 15.60
C THR A 373 22.14 -27.78 14.21
N SER A 374 22.12 -29.09 13.94
CA SER A 374 21.57 -29.67 12.72
C SER A 374 20.06 -29.47 12.68
N TRP A 375 19.56 -28.68 11.73
CA TRP A 375 18.14 -28.48 11.47
C TRP A 375 17.67 -29.51 10.44
N ASN A 376 16.70 -30.35 10.83
CA ASN A 376 15.96 -31.24 9.91
C ASN A 376 14.58 -30.64 9.61
#